data_AF-A0ABD0NDG3-F1
#
_entry.id   AF-A0ABD0NDG3-F1
#
_cell.length_a   1.000
_cell.length_b   1.000
_cell.length_c   1.000
_cell.angle_alpha   90.00
_cell.angle_beta   90.00
_cell.angle_gamma   90.00
#
_symmetry.space_group_name_H-M   'P 1'
#
loop_
_entity.id
_entity.type
_entity.pdbx_description
1 polymer ?
#
loop_
_entity_poly.entity_id
_entity_poly.type
_entity_poly.pdbx_seq_one_letter_code
_entity_poly.pdbx_strand_id
1 'polypeptide(L)'
;MGVTSQIVSVLASTMTSSTTTAIFVHNYFTSLEIVQYLKDKNCRYTGTARDNKIGKPLLKSIKDMEKKTVPRGMHDYITSDDGVLALRWKDNRVVTLLSTDMGMEPISSVYRYCSDTKKKEP
;
A
#
# COMPACT_ATOMS: atom_id res chain seq x y z
N MET A 1 16.29 4.07 10.19
CA MET A 1 15.80 3.10 9.20
C MET A 1 16.00 1.68 9.67
N GLY A 2 14.92 0.90 9.74
CA GLY A 2 15.00 -0.53 10.01
C GLY A 2 15.73 -1.31 8.89
N VAL A 3 16.22 -2.51 9.19
CA VAL A 3 17.04 -3.33 8.27
C VAL A 3 16.39 -3.51 6.89
N THR A 4 15.09 -3.82 6.85
CA THR A 4 14.37 -4.01 5.59
C THR A 4 14.31 -2.75 4.73
N SER A 5 14.19 -1.59 5.37
CA SER A 5 14.18 -0.28 4.69
C SER A 5 15.57 0.07 4.16
N GLN A 6 16.63 -0.29 4.89
CA GLN A 6 18.01 -0.09 4.42
C GLN A 6 18.30 -0.88 3.14
N ILE A 7 17.82 -2.12 3.02
CA ILE A 7 17.95 -2.92 1.80
C ILE A 7 17.34 -2.17 0.61
N VAL A 8 16.11 -1.67 0.74
CA VAL A 8 15.45 -0.90 -0.33
C VAL A 8 16.21 0.38 -0.65
N SER A 9 16.71 1.10 0.35
CA SER A 9 17.50 2.32 0.15
C SER A 9 18.79 2.05 -0.62
N VAL A 10 19.52 0.98 -0.28
CA VAL A 10 20.75 0.61 -0.98
C VAL A 10 20.42 0.28 -2.43
N LEU A 11 19.40 -0.55 -2.68
CA LEU A 11 18.98 -0.87 -4.05
C LEU A 11 18.58 0.39 -4.84
N ALA A 12 17.78 1.26 -4.24
CA ALA A 12 17.37 2.53 -4.87
C ALA A 12 18.57 3.44 -5.17
N SER A 13 19.60 3.45 -4.31
CA SER A 13 20.81 4.26 -4.52
C SER A 13 21.67 3.79 -5.69
N THR A 14 21.53 2.53 -6.12
CA THR A 14 22.23 2.02 -7.31
C THR A 14 21.55 2.42 -8.62
N MET A 15 20.36 3.01 -8.55
CA MET A 15 19.62 3.48 -9.72
C MET A 15 20.24 4.79 -10.22
N THR A 16 20.73 4.79 -11.46
CA THR A 16 21.42 5.94 -12.09
C THR A 16 20.49 6.80 -12.95
N SER A 17 19.17 6.65 -12.81
CA SER A 17 18.22 7.27 -13.73
C SER A 17 18.17 8.79 -13.59
N SER A 18 18.23 9.51 -14.71
CA SER A 18 17.97 10.94 -14.79
C SER A 18 16.48 11.30 -14.66
N THR A 19 15.61 10.29 -14.61
CA THR A 19 14.15 10.44 -14.53
C THR A 19 13.59 9.92 -13.20
N THR A 20 12.50 10.53 -12.75
CA THR A 20 11.76 10.11 -11.56
C THR A 20 11.29 8.66 -11.70
N THR A 21 11.83 7.77 -10.87
CA THR A 21 11.54 6.33 -10.92
C THR A 21 10.40 5.96 -9.97
N ALA A 22 9.50 5.08 -10.42
CA ALA A 22 8.49 4.44 -9.57
C ALA A 22 9.00 3.10 -9.05
N ILE A 23 8.92 2.91 -7.73
CA ILE A 23 9.40 1.73 -7.02
C ILE A 23 8.19 0.98 -6.44
N PHE A 24 8.04 -0.29 -6.82
CA PHE A 24 6.98 -1.17 -6.35
C PHE A 24 7.53 -2.24 -5.41
N VAL A 25 6.94 -2.38 -4.23
CA VAL A 25 7.53 -3.17 -3.15
C VAL A 25 6.54 -4.11 -2.46
N HIS A 26 7.01 -5.31 -2.11
CA HIS A 26 6.26 -6.28 -1.34
C HIS A 26 6.17 -5.91 0.15
N ASN A 27 5.11 -6.37 0.83
CA ASN A 27 4.79 -6.04 2.23
C ASN A 27 5.87 -6.23 3.30
N TYR A 28 6.91 -7.01 3.01
CA TYR A 28 8.00 -7.24 3.95
C TYR A 28 8.89 -6.02 4.09
N PHE A 29 9.06 -5.28 2.98
CA PHE A 29 10.00 -4.17 2.87
C PHE A 29 9.34 -2.80 3.01
N THR A 30 8.00 -2.75 3.03
CA THR A 30 7.26 -1.50 3.19
C THR A 30 7.18 -1.05 4.65
N SER A 31 7.52 0.21 4.88
CA SER A 31 7.29 0.96 6.12
C SER A 31 7.04 2.43 5.78
N LEU A 32 6.42 3.18 6.69
CA LEU A 32 6.25 4.62 6.48
C LEU A 32 7.58 5.35 6.27
N GLU A 33 8.61 4.95 7.01
CA GLU A 33 9.95 5.54 6.95
C GLU A 33 10.61 5.40 5.56
N ILE A 34 10.51 4.25 4.89
CA ILE A 34 11.10 4.08 3.55
C ILE A 34 10.32 4.85 2.48
N VAL A 35 9.00 4.97 2.65
CA VAL A 35 8.13 5.73 1.74
C VAL A 35 8.54 7.20 1.76
N GLN A 36 8.69 7.79 2.94
CA GLN A 36 9.14 9.18 3.11
C GLN A 36 10.56 9.38 2.60
N TYR A 37 11.50 8.49 2.96
CA TYR A 37 12.88 8.57 2.49
C TYR A 37 12.98 8.59 0.96
N LEU A 38 12.26 7.70 0.26
CA LEU A 38 12.31 7.62 -1.20
C LEU A 38 11.61 8.80 -1.86
N LYS A 39 10.52 9.31 -1.26
CA LYS A 39 9.87 10.54 -1.70
C LYS A 39 10.86 11.72 -1.69
N ASP A 40 11.64 11.88 -0.63
CA ASP A 40 12.65 12.95 -0.51
C ASP A 40 13.80 12.78 -1.51
N LYS A 41 14.01 11.55 -2.01
CA LYS A 41 14.95 11.24 -3.10
C LYS A 41 14.32 11.37 -4.48
N ASN A 42 13.16 12.05 -4.60
CA ASN A 42 12.42 12.19 -5.84
C ASN A 42 12.09 10.85 -6.50
N CYS A 43 11.85 9.82 -5.69
CA CYS A 43 11.36 8.51 -6.14
C CYS A 43 9.89 8.38 -5.76
N ARG A 44 9.08 7.89 -6.70
CA ARG A 44 7.69 7.53 -6.42
C ARG A 44 7.67 6.13 -5.84
N TYR A 45 6.82 5.88 -4.86
CA TYR A 45 6.80 4.61 -4.14
C TYR A 45 5.38 4.07 -4.04
N THR A 46 5.22 2.76 -4.23
CA THR A 46 3.97 2.04 -3.94
C THR A 46 4.30 0.67 -3.35
N GLY A 47 3.78 0.38 -2.15
CA GLY A 47 4.02 -0.89 -1.50
C GLY A 47 2.82 -1.36 -0.70
N THR A 48 2.51 -2.66 -0.79
CA THR A 48 1.62 -3.28 0.19
C THR A 48 2.30 -3.20 1.55
N ALA A 49 1.56 -3.08 2.65
CA ALA A 49 2.13 -2.86 3.98
C ALA A 49 1.47 -3.77 5.02
N ARG A 50 2.25 -4.09 6.06
CA ARG A 50 1.72 -4.73 7.26
C ARG A 50 1.21 -3.66 8.22
N ASP A 51 0.12 -3.95 8.92
CA ASP A 51 -0.55 -3.00 9.83
C ASP A 51 0.40 -2.39 10.87
N ASN A 52 1.31 -3.19 11.40
CA ASN A 52 2.29 -2.74 12.38
C ASN A 52 3.42 -1.86 11.80
N LYS A 53 3.47 -1.65 10.48
CA LYS A 53 4.54 -0.91 9.78
C LYS A 53 4.09 0.42 9.17
N ILE A 54 2.79 0.74 9.20
CA ILE A 54 2.24 1.97 8.61
C ILE A 54 2.10 3.12 9.63
N GLY A 55 2.53 2.92 10.87
CA GLY A 55 2.27 3.86 11.96
C GLY A 55 0.87 3.67 12.56
N LYS A 56 0.16 4.77 12.83
CA LYS A 56 -1.23 4.77 13.33
C LYS A 56 -2.14 5.71 12.52
N PRO A 57 -2.28 5.50 11.20
CA PRO A 57 -3.22 6.28 10.41
C PRO A 57 -4.65 6.01 10.89
N LEU A 58 -5.53 7.01 10.77
CA LEU A 58 -6.95 6.92 11.14
C LEU A 58 -7.74 6.09 10.10
N LEU A 59 -7.33 4.85 9.88
CA LEU A 59 -8.01 3.87 9.04
C LEU A 59 -8.88 2.95 9.89
N LYS A 60 -9.98 2.46 9.32
CA LYS A 60 -10.77 1.34 9.85
C LYS A 60 -9.83 0.20 10.22
N SER A 61 -10.04 -0.37 11.40
CA SER A 61 -9.20 -1.45 11.90
C SER A 61 -9.31 -2.68 10.98
N ILE A 62 -8.23 -3.47 10.91
CA ILE A 62 -8.27 -4.75 10.19
C ILE A 62 -9.42 -5.62 10.69
N LYS A 63 -9.59 -5.68 12.02
CA LYS A 63 -10.65 -6.48 12.65
C LYS A 63 -12.04 -6.06 12.20
N ASP A 64 -12.29 -4.75 12.06
CA ASP A 64 -13.58 -4.24 11.58
C ASP A 64 -13.81 -4.57 10.11
N MET A 65 -12.78 -4.44 9.28
CA MET A 65 -12.88 -4.72 7.85
C MET A 65 -12.94 -6.23 7.55
N GLU A 66 -12.42 -7.09 8.43
CA GLU A 66 -12.47 -8.55 8.25
C GLU A 66 -13.84 -9.18 8.57
N LYS A 67 -14.76 -8.43 9.17
CA LYS A 67 -16.13 -8.89 9.46
C LYS A 67 -16.81 -9.40 8.19
N LYS A 68 -17.49 -10.54 8.27
CA LYS A 68 -18.23 -11.14 7.14
C LYS A 68 -19.30 -10.22 6.54
N THR A 69 -19.81 -9.29 7.33
CA THR A 69 -20.79 -8.28 6.90
C THR A 69 -20.19 -7.18 6.03
N VAL A 70 -18.86 -7.03 6.03
CA VAL A 70 -18.16 -6.05 5.18
C VAL A 70 -17.95 -6.67 3.79
N PRO A 71 -18.49 -6.05 2.72
CA PRO A 71 -18.34 -6.59 1.38
C PRO A 71 -16.89 -6.49 0.90
N ARG A 72 -16.49 -7.44 0.04
CA ARG A 72 -15.21 -7.37 -0.69
C ARG A 72 -15.16 -6.07 -1.50
N GLY A 73 -13.99 -5.46 -1.59
CA GLY A 73 -13.79 -4.17 -2.24
C GLY A 73 -14.14 -2.94 -1.38
N MET A 74 -14.82 -3.12 -0.23
CA MET A 74 -14.96 -2.03 0.74
C MET A 74 -13.58 -1.54 1.14
N HIS A 75 -13.37 -0.24 1.06
CA HIS A 75 -12.09 0.40 1.30
C HIS A 75 -12.21 1.61 2.20
N ASP A 76 -11.06 2.04 2.72
CA ASP A 76 -10.88 3.21 3.55
C ASP A 76 -9.49 3.78 3.27
N TYR A 77 -9.36 5.10 3.26
CA TYR A 77 -8.10 5.74 2.93
C TYR A 77 -7.92 7.07 3.65
N ILE A 78 -6.66 7.44 3.80
CA ILE A 78 -6.24 8.75 4.25
C ILE A 78 -5.00 9.16 3.46
N THR A 79 -4.94 10.42 3.07
CA THR A 79 -3.73 11.02 2.52
C THR A 79 -3.20 12.00 3.54
N SER A 80 -1.94 11.86 3.92
CA SER A 80 -1.29 12.81 4.81
C SER A 80 -1.01 14.14 4.11
N ASP A 81 -0.75 15.19 4.88
CA ASP A 81 -0.43 16.53 4.34
C ASP A 81 0.85 16.50 3.49
N ASP A 82 1.78 15.60 3.81
CA ASP A 82 2.96 15.32 2.99
C ASP A 82 2.68 14.36 1.81
N GLY A 83 1.42 14.15 1.42
CA GLY A 83 1.06 13.45 0.19
C GLY A 83 1.34 11.94 0.20
N VAL A 84 1.43 11.31 1.37
CA VAL A 84 1.49 9.85 1.49
C VAL A 84 0.07 9.31 1.61
N LEU A 85 -0.36 8.54 0.62
CA LEU A 85 -1.60 7.78 0.65
C LEU A 85 -1.41 6.52 1.50
N ALA A 86 -2.27 6.34 2.50
CA ALA A 86 -2.53 5.07 3.14
C ALA A 86 -3.92 4.58 2.74
N LEU A 87 -3.99 3.44 2.06
CA LEU A 87 -5.23 2.84 1.56
C LEU A 87 -5.38 1.43 2.15
N ARG A 88 -6.59 1.08 2.52
CA ARG A 88 -6.95 -0.25 3.01
C ARG A 88 -8.20 -0.74 2.32
N TRP A 89 -8.23 -2.00 1.90
CA TRP A 89 -9.44 -2.60 1.35
C TRP A 89 -9.62 -4.05 1.81
N LYS A 90 -10.88 -4.49 1.81
CA LYS A 90 -11.26 -5.87 2.08
C LYS A 90 -11.09 -6.70 0.82
N ASP A 91 -10.16 -7.65 0.85
CA ASP A 91 -10.09 -8.77 -0.09
C ASP A 91 -10.38 -10.09 0.68
N ASN A 92 -9.86 -11.23 0.22
CA ASN A 92 -9.86 -12.47 1.01
C ASN A 92 -9.32 -12.22 2.43
N ARG A 93 -8.24 -11.45 2.52
CA ARG A 93 -7.76 -10.79 3.74
C ARG A 93 -7.71 -9.29 3.50
N VAL A 94 -7.70 -8.50 4.58
CA VAL A 94 -7.54 -7.06 4.45
C VAL A 94 -6.15 -6.75 3.93
N VAL A 95 -6.07 -5.91 2.89
CA VAL A 95 -4.83 -5.42 2.32
C VAL A 95 -4.66 -3.97 2.72
N THR A 96 -3.44 -3.59 3.10
CA THR A 96 -3.04 -2.20 3.31
C THR A 96 -1.95 -1.84 2.31
N LEU A 97 -1.98 -0.60 1.82
CA LEU A 97 -1.05 -0.04 0.84
C LEU A 97 -0.57 1.34 1.34
N LEU A 98 0.71 1.63 1.13
CA LEU A 98 1.26 2.98 1.21
C LEU A 98 1.72 3.40 -0.19
N SER A 99 1.43 4.64 -0.58
CA SER A 99 1.86 5.19 -1.87
C SER A 99 2.17 6.68 -1.81
N THR A 100 3.17 7.11 -2.57
CA THR A 100 3.43 8.52 -2.96
C THR A 100 3.32 8.71 -4.47
N ASP A 101 2.99 7.65 -5.20
CA ASP A 101 2.89 7.60 -6.66
C ASP A 101 1.43 7.73 -7.13
N MET A 102 0.52 7.12 -6.36
CA MET A 102 -0.87 6.89 -6.77
C MET A 102 -1.84 7.55 -5.80
N GLY A 103 -2.93 8.08 -6.37
CA GLY A 103 -4.12 8.49 -5.64
C GLY A 103 -5.16 7.36 -5.58
N MET A 104 -6.34 7.69 -5.04
CA MET A 104 -7.47 6.76 -4.94
C MET A 104 -8.29 6.69 -6.24
N GLU A 105 -8.36 7.78 -7.00
CA GLU A 105 -9.16 7.85 -8.23
C GLU A 105 -8.34 7.54 -9.49
N PRO A 106 -8.95 6.98 -10.55
CA PRO A 106 -10.35 6.54 -10.62
C PRO A 106 -10.59 5.17 -9.95
N ILE A 107 -11.69 5.03 -9.20
CA ILE A 107 -12.15 3.71 -8.71
C ILE A 107 -12.83 2.93 -9.83
N SER A 108 -12.53 1.64 -9.94
CA SER A 108 -13.22 0.70 -10.83
C SER A 108 -13.50 -0.64 -10.16
N SER A 109 -14.51 -1.34 -10.67
CA SER A 109 -14.83 -2.71 -10.26
C SER A 109 -14.04 -3.72 -11.08
N VAL A 110 -13.60 -4.81 -10.46
CA VAL A 110 -12.80 -5.86 -11.12
C VAL A 110 -13.36 -7.25 -10.81
N TYR A 111 -13.51 -8.09 -11.83
CA TYR A 111 -13.92 -9.47 -11.62
C TYR A 111 -12.75 -10.32 -11.12
N ARG A 112 -12.91 -10.94 -9.94
CA ARG A 112 -11.94 -11.86 -9.36
C ARG A 112 -12.53 -13.22 -9.07
N TYR A 113 -11.68 -14.24 -9.20
CA TYR A 113 -12.03 -15.57 -8.75
C TYR A 113 -12.22 -15.58 -7.23
N CYS A 114 -13.33 -16.15 -6.78
CA CYS A 114 -13.62 -16.44 -5.39
C CYS A 114 -13.42 -17.94 -5.15
N SER A 115 -12.51 -18.31 -4.25
CA SER A 115 -12.22 -19.72 -3.93
C SER A 115 -13.43 -20.44 -3.34
N ASP A 116 -14.24 -19.70 -2.59
CA ASP A 116 -15.35 -20.26 -1.81
C ASP A 116 -16.52 -20.61 -2.73
N THR A 117 -16.77 -19.79 -3.76
CA THR A 117 -17.85 -19.99 -4.73
C THR A 117 -17.39 -20.65 -6.04
N LYS A 118 -16.07 -20.74 -6.25
CA LYS A 118 -15.41 -21.23 -7.46
C LYS A 118 -15.82 -20.49 -8.75
N LYS A 119 -16.20 -19.21 -8.64
CA LYS A 119 -16.66 -18.37 -9.74
C LYS A 119 -15.90 -17.05 -9.78
N LYS A 120 -15.93 -16.37 -10.94
CA LYS A 120 -15.53 -14.96 -11.02
C LYS A 120 -16.70 -14.11 -10.55
N GLU A 121 -16.44 -13.28 -9.56
CA GLU A 121 -17.38 -12.35 -8.97
C GLU A 121 -16.78 -10.94 -9.03
N PRO A 122 -17.62 -9.89 -9.16
CA PRO A 122 -17.16 -8.51 -9.10
C PRO A 122 -16.56 -8.13 -7.73
#